data_AF-A0AAV8W7Y1-F1
#
_entry.id   AF-A0AAV8W7Y1-F1
#
_cell.length_a   1.000
_cell.length_b   1.000
_cell.length_c   1.000
_cell.angle_alpha   90.00
_cell.angle_beta   90.00
_cell.angle_gamma   90.00
#
_symmetry.space_group_name_H-M   'P 1'
#
loop_
_entity.id
_entity.type
_entity.pdbx_description
1 polymer ?
#
loop_
_entity_poly.entity_id
_entity_poly.type
_entity_poly.pdbx_seq_one_letter_code
_entity_poly.pdbx_strand_id
1 'polypeptide(L)'
;MKNKGRIIDDEDPFTPDEKKIKGGTYLTFNEIAAQCYVFFIAGFETSSTTMTFAIYELAINQDIQDKVRQEVNEVLARHDNKFTYDAMNEMTYLEKVFNETLRKHPPIPATPR
;
A
#
# COMPACT_ATOMS: atom_id res chain seq x y z
N MET A 1 -21.26 17.38 11.88
CA MET A 1 -21.17 16.56 10.66
C MET A 1 -21.80 17.33 9.50
N LYS A 2 -21.00 18.11 8.75
CA LYS A 2 -21.47 18.81 7.55
C LYS A 2 -20.35 18.72 6.50
N ASN A 3 -20.13 17.54 5.94
CA ASN A 3 -19.41 17.44 4.68
C ASN A 3 -20.48 17.26 3.60
N LYS A 4 -20.93 18.38 3.03
CA LYS A 4 -21.71 18.34 1.79
C LYS A 4 -20.70 18.00 0.70
N GLY A 5 -20.55 16.71 0.37
CA GLY A 5 -19.71 16.26 -0.72
C GLY A 5 -20.23 16.85 -2.03
N ARG A 6 -19.68 17.99 -2.43
CA ARG A 6 -19.94 18.62 -3.72
C ARG A 6 -18.65 18.51 -4.52
N ILE A 7 -18.67 17.64 -5.52
CA ILE A 7 -17.62 17.52 -6.52
C ILE A 7 -17.91 18.60 -7.57
N ILE A 8 -16.89 19.34 -7.99
CA ILE A 8 -17.01 20.32 -9.05
C ILE A 8 -16.59 19.59 -10.34
N ASP A 9 -17.52 19.52 -11.30
CA ASP A 9 -17.28 18.94 -12.62
C ASP A 9 -16.60 20.00 -13.50
N ASP A 10 -15.45 19.64 -14.08
CA ASP A 10 -14.62 20.56 -14.87
C ASP A 10 -15.23 20.90 -16.25
N GLU A 11 -16.30 20.21 -16.66
CA GLU A 11 -16.99 20.38 -17.95
C GLU A 11 -18.26 21.24 -17.90
N ASP A 12 -18.68 21.73 -16.72
CA ASP A 12 -19.89 22.56 -16.61
C ASP A 12 -19.55 24.04 -16.93
N PRO A 13 -20.01 24.61 -18.06
CA PRO A 13 -19.74 25.99 -18.45
C PRO A 13 -20.43 27.03 -17.53
N PHE A 14 -21.25 26.58 -16.58
CA PHE A 14 -21.86 27.40 -15.53
C PHE A 14 -21.15 27.29 -14.18
N THR A 15 -20.00 26.61 -14.10
CA THR A 15 -19.15 26.67 -12.91
C THR A 15 -18.64 28.11 -12.75
N PRO A 16 -19.04 28.81 -11.68
CA PRO A 16 -18.45 30.11 -11.40
C PRO A 16 -16.94 29.94 -11.27
N ASP A 17 -16.16 30.94 -11.68
CA ASP A 17 -14.74 31.12 -11.33
C ASP A 17 -14.56 31.31 -9.80
N GLU A 18 -15.18 30.45 -8.99
CA GLU A 18 -15.10 30.40 -7.54
C GLU A 18 -13.79 29.69 -7.12
N LYS A 19 -12.66 30.13 -7.69
CA LYS A 19 -11.34 29.73 -7.18
C LYS A 19 -11.04 30.31 -5.80
N LYS A 20 -11.90 31.14 -5.20
CA LYS A 20 -11.73 31.65 -3.83
C LYS A 20 -13.07 31.93 -3.12
N ILE A 21 -13.46 31.05 -2.20
CA ILE A 21 -14.29 31.41 -1.05
C ILE A 21 -13.48 31.19 0.23
N LYS A 22 -13.54 32.19 1.14
CA LYS A 22 -12.87 32.22 2.44
C LYS A 22 -13.15 30.93 3.23
N GLY A 23 -12.19 30.01 3.28
CA GLY A 23 -12.20 28.88 4.22
C GLY A 23 -11.80 27.50 3.69
N GLY A 24 -11.64 27.32 2.37
CA GLY A 24 -11.10 26.06 1.82
C GLY A 24 -11.41 25.89 0.33
N THR A 25 -10.39 25.53 -0.45
CA THR A 25 -10.53 25.14 -1.87
C THR A 25 -11.11 23.73 -1.96
N TYR A 26 -12.14 23.52 -2.80
CA TYR A 26 -12.64 22.18 -3.12
C TYR A 26 -11.77 21.53 -4.20
N LEU A 27 -11.56 20.21 -4.12
CA LEU A 27 -10.90 19.46 -5.19
C LEU A 27 -11.87 19.21 -6.34
N THR A 28 -11.43 19.44 -7.58
CA THR A 28 -12.21 19.07 -8.77
C THR A 28 -12.17 17.56 -9.01
N PHE A 29 -13.08 17.04 -9.85
CA PHE A 29 -13.05 15.62 -10.22
C PHE A 29 -11.71 15.20 -10.82
N ASN A 30 -11.14 16.01 -11.73
CA ASN A 30 -9.83 15.70 -12.32
C ASN A 30 -8.70 15.73 -11.29
N GLU A 31 -8.74 16.64 -10.31
CA GLU A 31 -7.75 16.66 -9.23
C GLU A 31 -7.85 15.40 -8.36
N ILE A 32 -9.06 14.96 -8.02
CA ILE A 32 -9.27 13.72 -7.26
C ILE A 32 -8.78 12.51 -8.07
N ALA A 33 -9.13 12.44 -9.35
CA ALA A 33 -8.69 11.35 -10.23
C ALA A 33 -7.15 11.31 -10.37
N ALA A 34 -6.51 12.47 -10.54
CA ALA A 34 -5.06 12.58 -10.58
C ALA A 34 -4.40 12.14 -9.28
N GLN A 35 -4.94 12.53 -8.12
CA GLN A 35 -4.43 12.08 -6.81
C GLN A 35 -4.58 10.56 -6.64
N CYS A 36 -5.73 9.99 -6.98
CA CYS A 36 -5.93 8.53 -6.96
C CYS A 36 -4.91 7.79 -7.81
N TYR A 37 -4.58 8.31 -9.00
CA TYR A 37 -3.56 7.74 -9.87
C TYR A 37 -2.16 7.80 -9.26
N VAL A 38 -1.80 8.92 -8.63
CA VAL A 38 -0.52 9.06 -7.91
C VAL A 38 -0.41 8.07 -6.77
N PHE A 39 -1.47 7.94 -5.94
CA PHE A 39 -1.48 6.95 -4.85
C PHE A 39 -1.35 5.52 -5.35
N PHE A 40 -2.02 5.20 -6.47
CA PHE A 40 -1.91 3.89 -7.08
C PHE A 40 -0.48 3.57 -7.51
N ILE A 41 0.17 4.45 -8.26
CA ILE A 41 1.56 4.22 -8.71
C ILE A 41 2.51 4.12 -7.53
N ALA A 42 2.44 5.07 -6.60
CA ALA A 42 3.34 5.11 -5.45
C ALA A 42 3.23 3.83 -4.60
N GLY A 43 2.02 3.31 -4.41
CA GLY A 43 1.80 2.04 -3.71
C GLY A 43 2.18 0.81 -4.54
N PHE A 44 1.92 0.82 -5.84
CA PHE A 44 2.17 -0.31 -6.73
C PHE A 44 3.66 -0.56 -6.94
N GLU A 45 4.44 0.46 -7.30
CA GLU A 45 5.87 0.28 -7.61
C GLU A 45 6.66 -0.19 -6.39
N THR A 46 6.40 0.42 -5.23
CA THR A 46 7.08 0.07 -3.97
C THR A 46 6.72 -1.33 -3.49
N SER A 47 5.43 -1.69 -3.50
CA SER A 47 4.97 -3.00 -3.03
C SER A 47 5.36 -4.14 -3.98
N SER A 48 5.23 -3.93 -5.30
CA SER A 48 5.59 -4.95 -6.30
C SER A 48 7.10 -5.24 -6.29
N THR A 49 7.93 -4.21 -6.17
CA THR A 49 9.38 -4.36 -6.04
C THR A 49 9.75 -5.13 -4.77
N THR A 50 9.17 -4.75 -3.62
CA THR A 50 9.42 -5.44 -2.34
C THR A 50 9.03 -6.92 -2.43
N MET A 51 7.85 -7.22 -2.97
CA MET A 51 7.37 -8.60 -3.11
C MET A 51 8.24 -9.42 -4.06
N THR A 52 8.71 -8.81 -5.16
CA THR A 52 9.61 -9.47 -6.12
C THR A 52 10.91 -9.89 -5.44
N PHE A 53 11.55 -8.99 -4.69
CA PHE A 53 12.78 -9.30 -3.97
C PHE A 53 12.56 -10.27 -2.79
N ALA A 54 11.43 -10.17 -2.10
CA ALA A 54 11.10 -11.10 -1.01
C ALA A 54 10.99 -12.54 -1.53
N ILE A 55 10.26 -12.74 -2.64
CA ILE A 55 10.13 -14.05 -3.27
C ILE A 55 11.48 -14.54 -3.81
N TYR A 56 12.27 -13.64 -4.41
CA TYR A 56 13.61 -13.97 -4.90
C TYR A 56 14.53 -14.45 -3.77
N GLU A 57 14.60 -13.73 -2.65
CA GLU A 57 15.40 -14.11 -1.48
C GLU A 57 14.92 -15.45 -0.88
N LEU A 58 13.61 -15.71 -0.86
CA LEU A 58 13.07 -17.00 -0.43
C LEU A 58 13.39 -18.13 -1.42
N ALA A 59 13.41 -17.86 -2.72
CA ALA A 59 13.74 -18.86 -3.73
C ALA A 59 15.21 -19.29 -3.66
N ILE A 60 16.12 -18.39 -3.30
CA ILE A 60 17.55 -18.72 -3.14
C ILE A 60 17.91 -19.26 -1.74
N ASN A 61 17.11 -18.97 -0.71
CA ASN A 61 17.30 -19.45 0.67
C ASN A 61 16.17 -20.42 1.07
N GLN A 62 16.27 -21.68 0.62
CA GLN A 62 15.22 -22.69 0.82
C GLN A 62 14.96 -23.03 2.29
N ASP A 63 16.00 -22.99 3.14
CA ASP A 63 15.87 -23.19 4.59
C ASP A 63 15.00 -22.11 5.25
N ILE A 64 15.16 -20.85 4.82
CA ILE A 64 14.32 -19.73 5.28
C ILE A 64 12.89 -19.90 4.76
N GLN A 65 12.75 -20.29 3.49
CA GLN A 65 11.43 -20.54 2.88
C GLN A 65 10.65 -21.62 3.62
N ASP A 66 11.28 -22.74 3.94
CA ASP A 66 10.64 -23.84 4.67
C ASP A 66 10.23 -23.40 6.08
N LYS A 67 11.07 -22.63 6.76
CA LYS A 67 10.77 -22.09 8.08
C LYS A 67 9.60 -21.09 8.07
N VAL A 68 9.54 -20.18 7.09
CA VAL A 68 8.38 -19.28 6.90
C VAL A 68 7.12 -20.08 6.59
N ARG A 69 7.21 -21.06 5.68
CA ARG A 69 6.07 -21.90 5.32
C ARG A 69 5.53 -22.68 6.51
N GLN A 70 6.43 -23.21 7.35
CA GLN A 70 6.07 -23.86 8.60
C GLN A 70 5.33 -22.88 9.53
N GLU A 71 5.87 -21.68 9.76
CA GLU A 71 5.18 -20.66 10.58
C GLU A 71 3.79 -20.36 10.04
N VAL A 72 3.64 -20.11 8.74
CA VAL A 72 2.34 -19.80 8.11
C VAL A 72 1.34 -20.94 8.29
N ASN A 73 1.77 -22.19 8.17
CA ASN A 73 0.89 -23.34 8.39
C ASN A 73 0.48 -23.48 9.87
N GLU A 74 1.40 -23.26 10.81
CA GLU A 74 1.13 -23.32 12.25
C GLU A 74 0.19 -22.19 12.71
N VAL A 75 0.58 -20.94 12.41
CA VAL A 75 -0.29 -19.91 11.83
C VAL A 75 -1.77 -20.24 11.69
N LEU A 76 -2.08 -20.61 10.45
CA LEU A 76 -3.42 -20.87 9.97
C LEU A 76 -4.10 -22.00 10.74
N ALA A 77 -3.36 -23.05 11.15
CA ALA A 77 -3.94 -24.15 11.92
C ALA A 77 -4.52 -23.68 13.27
N ARG A 78 -3.94 -22.67 13.92
CA ARG A 78 -4.49 -22.07 15.15
C ARG A 78 -5.73 -21.21 14.91
N HIS A 79 -5.91 -20.72 13.67
CA HIS A 79 -6.98 -19.81 13.26
C HIS A 79 -8.05 -20.50 12.39
N ASP A 80 -8.33 -21.79 12.63
CA ASP A 80 -9.28 -22.60 11.86
C ASP A 80 -9.03 -22.60 10.34
N ASN A 81 -7.76 -22.52 9.93
CA ASN A 81 -7.31 -22.36 8.54
C ASN A 81 -7.88 -21.11 7.84
N LYS A 82 -8.23 -20.07 8.58
CA LYS A 82 -8.70 -18.80 8.03
C LYS A 82 -7.59 -17.76 8.01
N PHE A 83 -7.49 -17.08 6.88
CA PHE A 83 -6.62 -15.91 6.76
C PHE A 83 -7.33 -14.68 7.33
N THR A 84 -7.09 -14.39 8.60
CA THR A 84 -7.64 -13.24 9.34
C THR A 84 -6.54 -12.22 9.64
N TYR A 85 -6.94 -11.03 10.07
CA TYR A 85 -6.00 -10.01 10.52
C TYR A 85 -5.17 -10.49 11.72
N ASP A 86 -5.82 -11.16 12.68
CA ASP A 86 -5.15 -11.71 13.86
C ASP A 86 -4.14 -12.79 13.49
N ALA A 87 -4.49 -13.68 12.54
CA ALA A 87 -3.58 -14.69 12.02
C ALA A 87 -2.35 -14.06 11.35
N MET A 88 -2.54 -13.01 10.54
CA MET A 88 -1.44 -12.30 9.88
C MET A 88 -0.50 -11.65 10.90
N ASN A 89 -1.05 -11.02 11.94
CA ASN A 89 -0.29 -10.32 12.98
C ASN A 89 0.57 -11.28 13.83
N GLU A 90 0.24 -12.57 13.85
CA GLU A 90 1.03 -13.62 14.52
C GLU A 90 2.20 -14.17 13.68
N MET A 91 2.28 -13.85 12.38
CA MET A 91 3.34 -14.33 11.47
C MET A 91 4.66 -13.54 11.63
N THR A 92 5.28 -13.68 12.80
CA THR A 92 6.44 -12.86 13.22
C THR A 92 7.69 -13.11 12.38
N TYR A 93 7.94 -14.35 11.96
CA TYR A 93 9.10 -14.70 11.14
C TYR A 93 8.93 -14.22 9.69
N LEU A 94 7.72 -14.32 9.13
CA LEU A 94 7.39 -13.71 7.85
C LEU A 94 7.63 -12.19 7.87
N GLU A 95 7.22 -11.49 8.93
CA GLU A 95 7.51 -10.06 9.09
C GLU A 95 9.02 -9.76 9.11
N LYS A 96 9.81 -10.61 9.79
CA LYS A 96 11.28 -10.50 9.77
C LYS A 96 11.86 -10.67 8.37
N VAL A 97 11.32 -11.58 7.55
CA VAL A 97 11.73 -11.73 6.16
C VAL A 97 11.44 -10.47 5.36
N PHE A 98 10.25 -9.89 5.49
CA PHE A 98 9.92 -8.61 4.84
C PHE A 98 10.86 -7.48 5.26
N ASN A 99 11.13 -7.36 6.57
CA ASN A 99 12.05 -6.34 7.09
C ASN A 99 13.48 -6.52 6.55
N GLU A 100 13.96 -7.75 6.45
CA GLU A 100 15.28 -8.04 5.89
C GLU A 100 15.33 -7.79 4.37
N THR A 101 14.26 -8.10 3.64
CA THR A 101 14.13 -7.73 2.23
C THR A 101 14.22 -6.23 2.04
N LEU A 102 13.50 -5.42 2.84
CA LEU A 102 13.54 -3.97 2.76
C LEU A 102 14.91 -3.39 3.15
N ARG A 103 15.63 -4.04 4.08
CA ARG A 103 17.00 -3.67 4.46
C ARG A 103 18.00 -3.91 3.32
N LYS A 104 17.87 -5.03 2.60
CA LYS A 104 18.76 -5.40 1.49
C LYS A 104 18.41 -4.69 0.18
N HIS A 105 17.12 -4.58 -0.12
CA HIS A 105 16.56 -4.12 -1.39
C HIS A 105 15.50 -3.03 -1.16
N PRO A 106 15.88 -1.84 -0.64
CA PRO A 106 14.93 -0.76 -0.43
C PRO A 106 14.39 -0.25 -1.78
N PRO A 107 13.06 -0.19 -2.00
CA PRO A 107 12.49 0.28 -3.27
C PRO A 107 12.89 1.71 -3.63
N ILE A 108 13.12 2.55 -2.61
CA ILE A 108 13.60 3.92 -2.77
C ILE A 108 14.93 4.03 -2.01
N PRO A 109 16.08 3.77 -2.65
CA PRO A 109 17.38 3.72 -1.97
C PRO A 109 17.92 5.11 -1.58
N ALA A 110 17.51 6.16 -2.27
CA ALA A 110 17.92 7.53 -1.97
C ALA A 110 16.82 8.52 -2.38
N THR A 111 16.58 9.52 -1.53
CA THR A 111 15.72 10.66 -1.87
C THR A 111 16.60 11.81 -2.36
N PRO A 112 16.44 12.29 -3.61
CA PRO A 112 17.06 13.54 -4.01
C PRO A 112 16.48 14.68 -3.15
N ARG A 113 17.37 15.53 -2.63
CA ARG A 113 16.99 16.76 -1.90
C ARG A 113 17.05 17.97 -2.80
#